data_AF-A0A9D8JTP2-F1
#
_entry.id   AF-A0A9D8JTP2-F1
#
_cell.length_a   1.000
_cell.length_b   1.000
_cell.length_c   1.000
_cell.angle_alpha   90.00
_cell.angle_beta   90.00
_cell.angle_gamma   90.00
#
_symmetry.space_group_name_H-M   'P 1'
#
loop_
_entity.id
_entity.type
_entity.pdbx_description
1 polymer ?
#
loop_
_entity_poly.entity_id
_entity_poly.type
_entity_poly.pdbx_seq_one_letter_code
_entity_poly.pdbx_strand_id
1 'polypeptide(L)'
;MFFAYFTEFSYKDYPRDATVQVGTNTLTFSNAHLDREKASAYFQRYLEEAGYTAGPEHRGYLLKCHVAETDEKALEGAREFLFINEFRDHGRPEWAHPSGYGSRMAASQFARHFGVKYFGSEMRQTSFDDLLSTYRIVAGSPKTVVKKLRYLFEELRPSILVLWANEGRISPERSKACLRLMGQEVLPAVREIGKELELRSPDEINAPVSLAHARGEYAA
;
A
#
# COMPACT_ATOMS: atom_id res chain seq x y z
N MET A 1 -21.44 -9.96 -7.03
CA MET A 1 -19.99 -10.16 -6.82
C MET A 1 -19.28 -8.98 -7.47
N PHE A 2 -18.52 -8.20 -6.69
CA PHE A 2 -17.78 -7.03 -7.18
C PHE A 2 -16.34 -7.45 -7.48
N PHE A 3 -15.88 -7.23 -8.71
CA PHE A 3 -14.51 -7.50 -9.13
C PHE A 3 -13.79 -6.17 -9.30
N ALA A 4 -12.76 -5.92 -8.50
CA ALA A 4 -11.88 -4.78 -8.65
C ALA A 4 -10.63 -5.21 -9.45
N TYR A 5 -10.23 -4.38 -10.41
CA TYR A 5 -8.97 -4.53 -11.14
C TYR A 5 -8.04 -3.39 -10.72
N PHE A 6 -6.82 -3.72 -10.33
CA PHE A 6 -5.76 -2.74 -10.08
C PHE A 6 -4.62 -3.01 -11.04
N THR A 7 -3.98 -1.95 -11.53
CA THR A 7 -2.79 -2.04 -12.36
C THR A 7 -1.65 -1.39 -11.62
N GLU A 8 -0.64 -2.18 -11.28
CA GLU A 8 0.57 -1.68 -10.65
C GLU A 8 1.53 -1.22 -11.74
N PHE A 9 1.85 0.08 -11.75
CA PHE A 9 2.91 0.62 -12.60
C PHE A 9 4.20 0.74 -11.80
N SER A 10 5.29 0.20 -12.35
CA SER A 10 6.61 0.30 -11.72
C SER A 10 7.14 1.72 -11.83
N TYR A 11 7.52 2.31 -10.70
CA TYR A 11 8.35 3.51 -10.67
C TYR A 11 9.78 3.12 -11.09
N LYS A 12 10.35 3.85 -12.06
CA LYS A 12 11.63 3.48 -12.72
C LYS A 12 12.79 4.40 -12.38
N ASP A 13 12.53 5.57 -11.80
CA ASP A 13 13.52 6.62 -11.54
C ASP A 13 14.19 6.49 -10.17
N TYR A 14 14.59 5.27 -9.83
CA TYR A 14 15.39 5.05 -8.63
C TYR A 14 16.86 5.39 -8.88
N PRO A 15 17.58 6.01 -7.93
CA PRO A 15 19.00 6.29 -8.05
C PRO A 15 19.79 5.01 -8.31
N ARG A 16 20.54 4.98 -9.42
CA ARG A 16 21.17 3.75 -9.91
C ARG A 16 22.21 3.22 -8.93
N ASP A 17 22.96 4.11 -8.31
CA ASP A 17 23.92 3.83 -7.23
C ASP A 17 23.24 3.16 -6.03
N ALA A 18 22.10 3.69 -5.58
CA ALA A 18 21.32 3.09 -4.49
C ALA A 18 20.77 1.71 -4.88
N THR A 19 20.25 1.55 -6.10
CA THR A 19 19.76 0.24 -6.57
C THR A 19 20.86 -0.80 -6.74
N VAL A 20 22.09 -0.39 -7.05
CA VAL A 20 23.25 -1.28 -7.13
C VAL A 20 23.71 -1.71 -5.73
N GLN A 21 23.71 -0.78 -4.76
CA GLN A 21 24.03 -1.11 -3.36
C GLN A 21 23.03 -2.11 -2.77
N VAL A 22 21.74 -1.86 -2.99
CA VAL A 22 20.61 -2.69 -2.50
C VAL A 22 20.32 -3.87 -3.45
N GLY A 23 21.04 -4.01 -4.56
CA GLY A 23 20.89 -5.11 -5.52
C GLY A 23 19.50 -5.32 -6.14
N THR A 24 18.47 -4.51 -5.84
CA THR A 24 17.10 -4.62 -6.34
C THR A 24 16.50 -3.23 -6.54
N ASN A 25 15.58 -3.10 -7.48
CA ASN A 25 14.74 -1.92 -7.73
C ASN A 25 13.24 -2.25 -7.71
N THR A 26 12.89 -3.43 -7.18
CA THR A 26 11.52 -3.96 -7.12
C THR A 26 11.01 -3.94 -5.69
N LEU A 27 9.69 -4.06 -5.49
CA LEU A 27 8.81 -4.29 -4.32
C LEU A 27 9.31 -3.96 -2.87
N THR A 28 10.58 -4.19 -2.58
CA THR A 28 11.28 -3.98 -1.31
C THR A 28 12.21 -2.76 -1.29
N PHE A 29 12.44 -2.09 -2.43
CA PHE A 29 13.26 -0.87 -2.49
C PHE A 29 12.61 0.27 -1.71
N SER A 30 13.43 1.06 -0.99
CA SER A 30 12.91 2.07 -0.05
C SER A 30 12.13 3.18 -0.76
N ASN A 31 10.92 3.47 -0.25
CA ASN A 31 10.12 4.62 -0.68
C ASN A 31 10.77 5.98 -0.34
N ALA A 32 11.87 6.02 0.44
CA ALA A 32 12.63 7.25 0.64
C ALA A 32 13.19 7.83 -0.68
N HIS A 33 13.30 7.00 -1.72
CA HIS A 33 13.74 7.40 -3.05
C HIS A 33 12.58 7.61 -4.04
N LEU A 34 11.32 7.53 -3.56
CA LEU A 34 10.15 7.78 -4.38
C LEU A 34 9.93 9.29 -4.52
N ASP A 35 10.10 9.80 -5.73
CA ASP A 35 9.68 11.16 -6.08
C ASP A 35 8.19 11.13 -6.44
N ARG A 36 7.37 11.80 -5.62
CA ARG A 36 5.91 11.83 -5.79
C ARG A 36 5.48 12.45 -7.11
N GLU A 37 6.15 13.51 -7.56
CA GLU A 37 5.73 14.26 -8.74
C GLU A 37 6.04 13.45 -9.97
N LYS A 38 7.21 12.80 -10.00
CA LYS A 38 7.57 11.87 -11.07
C LYS A 38 6.71 10.62 -11.07
N ALA A 39 6.42 10.05 -9.91
CA ALA A 39 5.54 8.88 -9.81
C ALA A 39 4.13 9.18 -10.34
N SER A 40 3.57 10.33 -9.96
CA SER A 40 2.30 10.80 -10.53
C SER A 40 2.45 11.08 -12.02
N ALA A 41 3.49 11.78 -12.46
CA ALA A 41 3.69 12.10 -13.88
C ALA A 41 3.80 10.83 -14.75
N TYR A 42 4.45 9.77 -14.26
CA TYR A 42 4.50 8.48 -14.96
C TYR A 42 3.12 7.86 -15.08
N PHE A 43 2.37 7.83 -13.99
CA PHE A 43 1.02 7.28 -14.00
C PHE A 43 0.12 8.06 -14.97
N GLN A 44 0.11 9.38 -14.88
CA GLN A 44 -0.62 10.28 -15.79
C GLN A 44 -0.20 10.08 -17.26
N ARG A 45 1.11 10.02 -17.55
CA ARG A 45 1.61 9.81 -18.91
C ARG A 45 1.10 8.50 -19.53
N TYR A 46 1.14 7.37 -18.81
CA TYR A 46 0.65 6.10 -19.35
C TYR A 46 -0.85 6.14 -19.67
N LEU A 47 -1.62 6.91 -18.89
CA LEU A 47 -3.04 7.08 -19.10
C LEU A 47 -3.31 8.01 -20.29
N GLU A 48 -2.57 9.12 -20.41
CA GLU A 48 -2.63 10.02 -21.56
C GLU A 48 -2.29 9.31 -22.87
N GLU A 49 -1.24 8.47 -22.87
CA GLU A 49 -0.87 7.61 -24.01
C GLU A 49 -2.00 6.63 -24.39
N ALA A 50 -2.83 6.22 -23.42
CA ALA A 50 -4.02 5.41 -23.64
C ALA A 50 -5.29 6.22 -23.96
N GLY A 51 -5.18 7.55 -24.12
CA GLY A 51 -6.30 8.45 -24.38
C GLY A 51 -7.21 8.69 -23.18
N TYR A 52 -6.71 8.50 -21.95
CA TYR A 52 -7.48 8.62 -20.72
C TYR A 52 -6.82 9.60 -19.73
N THR A 53 -7.61 10.49 -19.13
CA THR A 53 -7.13 11.36 -18.05
C THR A 53 -7.66 10.83 -16.72
N ALA A 54 -6.80 10.25 -15.89
CA ALA A 54 -7.25 9.77 -14.58
C ALA A 54 -7.21 10.87 -13.51
N GLY A 55 -8.33 11.02 -12.80
CA GLY A 55 -8.40 11.79 -11.56
C GLY A 55 -8.14 10.94 -10.30
N PRO A 56 -8.33 11.56 -9.11
CA PRO A 56 -8.15 10.91 -7.80
C PRO A 56 -8.92 9.60 -7.61
N GLU A 57 -10.08 9.45 -8.28
CA GLU A 57 -10.92 8.25 -8.28
C GLU A 57 -10.15 6.96 -8.62
N HIS A 58 -9.09 7.05 -9.42
CA HIS A 58 -8.30 5.90 -9.87
C HIS A 58 -7.11 5.61 -8.95
N ARG A 59 -6.96 6.37 -7.86
CA ARG A 59 -5.82 6.27 -6.94
C ARG A 59 -6.22 5.44 -5.71
N GLY A 60 -5.65 4.24 -5.66
CA GLY A 60 -5.74 3.35 -4.51
C GLY A 60 -4.56 3.49 -3.57
N TYR A 61 -4.82 3.46 -2.27
CA TYR A 61 -3.78 3.41 -1.24
C TYR A 61 -4.10 2.31 -0.22
N LEU A 62 -3.14 1.38 -0.05
CA LEU A 62 -3.20 0.33 0.96
C LEU A 62 -2.30 0.70 2.12
N LEU A 63 -2.85 0.68 3.33
CA LEU A 63 -2.14 1.10 4.54
C LEU A 63 -2.35 0.11 5.68
N LYS A 64 -1.26 -0.27 6.36
CA LYS A 64 -1.33 -0.95 7.67
C LYS A 64 -1.76 0.05 8.73
N CYS A 65 -2.93 -0.18 9.31
CA CYS A 65 -3.56 0.76 10.23
C CYS A 65 -4.14 0.04 11.45
N HIS A 66 -3.62 0.27 12.65
CA HIS A 66 -4.16 -0.35 13.87
C HIS A 66 -4.76 0.70 14.81
N VAL A 67 -5.95 0.43 15.33
CA VAL A 67 -6.70 1.35 16.19
C VAL A 67 -7.01 0.67 17.51
N ALA A 68 -6.74 1.34 18.62
CA ALA A 68 -7.12 0.89 19.96
C ALA A 68 -7.64 2.08 20.79
N GLU A 69 -8.06 1.86 22.03
CA GLU A 69 -8.61 2.93 22.86
C GLU A 69 -7.57 4.00 23.21
N THR A 70 -6.30 3.63 23.30
CA THR A 70 -5.18 4.54 23.55
C THR A 70 -4.05 4.32 22.53
N ASP A 71 -3.18 5.31 22.40
CA ASP A 71 -2.04 5.24 21.48
C ASP A 71 -1.09 4.10 21.86
N GLU A 72 -0.83 3.89 23.16
CA GLU A 72 0.06 2.83 23.65
C GLU A 72 -0.46 1.44 23.27
N LYS A 73 -1.74 1.16 23.52
CA LYS A 73 -2.36 -0.12 23.15
C LYS A 73 -2.35 -0.34 21.65
N ALA A 74 -2.53 0.72 20.86
CA ALA A 74 -2.50 0.62 19.42
C ALA A 74 -1.09 0.30 18.91
N LEU A 75 -0.05 0.88 19.54
CA LEU A 75 1.35 0.57 19.22
C LEU A 75 1.70 -0.88 19.57
N GLU A 76 1.24 -1.40 20.71
CA GLU A 76 1.40 -2.83 21.02
C GLU A 76 0.80 -3.73 19.94
N GLY A 77 -0.46 -3.47 19.53
CA GLY A 77 -1.10 -4.26 18.48
C GLY A 77 -0.44 -4.10 17.11
N ALA A 78 0.03 -2.89 16.78
CA ALA A 78 0.70 -2.62 15.51
C ALA A 78 2.08 -3.28 15.40
N ARG A 79 2.76 -3.60 16.51
CA ARG A 79 4.02 -4.37 16.47
C ARG A 79 3.81 -5.75 15.84
N GLU A 80 2.61 -6.32 15.95
CA GLU A 80 2.26 -7.61 15.33
C GLU A 80 2.28 -7.56 13.79
N PHE A 81 2.25 -6.38 13.15
CA PHE A 81 2.50 -6.26 11.71
C PHE A 81 3.91 -6.71 11.28
N LEU A 82 4.85 -6.81 12.23
CA LEU A 82 6.19 -7.34 11.99
C LEU A 82 6.21 -8.86 11.98
N PHE A 83 5.16 -9.54 12.45
CA PHE A 83 5.07 -10.99 12.46
C PHE A 83 5.28 -11.60 11.07
N ILE A 84 4.79 -10.97 10.01
CA ILE A 84 4.98 -11.47 8.64
C ILE A 84 6.46 -11.51 8.24
N ASN A 85 7.30 -10.65 8.82
CA ASN A 85 8.75 -10.68 8.60
C ASN A 85 9.40 -11.88 9.31
N GLU A 86 8.81 -12.37 10.42
CA GLU A 86 9.26 -13.61 11.08
C GLU A 86 8.89 -14.86 10.26
N PHE A 87 7.76 -14.82 9.54
CA PHE A 87 7.24 -15.98 8.80
C PHE A 87 7.80 -16.11 7.37
N ARG A 88 8.14 -14.99 6.69
CA ARG A 88 8.56 -14.97 5.27
C ARG A 88 9.81 -15.79 4.94
N ASP A 89 10.64 -16.13 5.91
CA ASP A 89 11.85 -16.93 5.71
C ASP A 89 11.59 -18.45 5.56
N HIS A 90 10.33 -18.92 5.67
CA HIS A 90 9.99 -20.35 5.62
C HIS A 90 9.50 -20.83 4.25
N GLY A 91 9.45 -19.95 3.25
CA GLY A 91 9.07 -20.31 1.89
C GLY A 91 10.21 -21.04 1.17
N ARG A 92 9.94 -22.22 0.62
CA ARG A 92 10.90 -22.88 -0.28
C ARG A 92 11.17 -21.99 -1.50
N PRO A 93 12.43 -21.73 -1.89
CA PRO A 93 12.75 -20.83 -3.01
C PRO A 93 12.01 -21.21 -4.31
N GLU A 94 11.71 -22.49 -4.51
CA GLU A 94 10.99 -23.02 -5.65
C GLU A 94 9.52 -22.54 -5.72
N TRP A 95 8.91 -22.14 -4.60
CA TRP A 95 7.54 -21.62 -4.56
C TRP A 95 7.43 -20.18 -5.04
N ALA A 96 8.53 -19.43 -4.97
CA ALA A 96 8.55 -18.03 -5.34
C ALA A 96 8.65 -17.82 -6.86
N HIS A 97 8.78 -18.90 -7.64
CA HIS A 97 8.78 -18.86 -9.09
C HIS A 97 7.84 -19.93 -9.68
N PRO A 98 6.53 -19.64 -9.78
CA PRO A 98 5.55 -20.57 -10.35
C PRO A 98 5.99 -21.06 -11.73
N SER A 99 5.72 -22.34 -12.03
CA SER A 99 6.05 -22.93 -13.31
C SER A 99 5.39 -22.14 -14.46
N GLY A 100 6.18 -21.83 -15.50
CA GLY A 100 5.70 -21.13 -16.69
C GLY A 100 5.73 -19.59 -16.64
N TYR A 101 5.99 -18.96 -15.49
CA TYR A 101 6.02 -17.49 -15.37
C TYR A 101 7.34 -16.85 -15.88
N GLY A 102 8.40 -17.63 -16.08
CA GLY A 102 9.66 -17.11 -16.61
C GLY A 102 10.61 -18.19 -17.12
N SER A 103 11.68 -17.76 -17.79
CA SER A 103 12.70 -18.66 -18.30
C SER A 103 13.46 -19.35 -17.16
N ARG A 104 14.08 -20.52 -17.44
CA ARG A 104 14.95 -21.21 -16.46
C ARG A 104 16.06 -20.30 -15.94
N MET A 105 16.52 -19.36 -16.75
CA MET A 105 17.51 -18.35 -16.37
C MET A 105 16.94 -17.34 -15.38
N ALA A 106 15.71 -16.85 -15.61
CA ALA A 106 15.02 -15.95 -14.69
C ALA A 106 14.74 -16.65 -13.35
N ALA A 107 14.31 -17.91 -13.38
CA ALA A 107 14.13 -18.72 -12.17
C ALA A 107 15.44 -18.93 -11.40
N SER A 108 16.56 -19.13 -12.11
CA SER A 108 17.89 -19.27 -11.49
C SER A 108 18.39 -17.95 -10.89
N GLN A 109 18.22 -16.82 -11.58
CA GLN A 109 18.54 -15.50 -11.02
C GLN A 109 17.66 -15.19 -9.83
N PHE A 110 16.35 -15.44 -9.93
CA PHE A 110 15.41 -15.30 -8.83
C PHE A 110 15.83 -16.18 -7.64
N ALA A 111 16.14 -17.46 -7.84
CA ALA A 111 16.63 -18.32 -6.76
C ALA A 111 17.97 -17.87 -6.16
N ARG A 112 18.87 -17.27 -6.95
CA ARG A 112 20.14 -16.70 -6.44
C ARG A 112 19.91 -15.41 -5.65
N HIS A 113 18.97 -14.57 -6.07
CA HIS A 113 18.65 -13.29 -5.44
C HIS A 113 17.75 -13.45 -4.22
N PHE A 114 16.71 -14.29 -4.32
CA PHE A 114 15.69 -14.52 -3.30
C PHE A 114 15.94 -15.76 -2.43
N GLY A 115 16.70 -16.75 -2.91
CA GLY A 115 16.83 -18.06 -2.27
C GLY A 115 18.01 -18.24 -1.31
N VAL A 116 18.88 -17.24 -1.10
CA VAL A 116 20.06 -17.44 -0.23
C VAL A 116 20.17 -16.49 0.96
N LYS A 117 19.69 -15.24 0.94
CA LYS A 117 19.92 -14.33 2.10
C LYS A 117 19.17 -12.98 2.13
N TYR A 118 18.27 -12.67 1.20
CA TYR A 118 17.72 -11.31 1.09
C TYR A 118 16.60 -10.98 2.08
N PHE A 119 15.68 -11.91 2.33
CA PHE A 119 14.60 -11.66 3.30
C PHE A 119 15.12 -11.54 4.75
N GLY A 120 16.34 -12.04 5.00
CA GLY A 120 17.00 -12.00 6.30
C GLY A 120 17.99 -10.85 6.54
N SER A 121 18.38 -10.00 5.58
CA SER A 121 19.47 -9.02 5.80
C SER A 121 19.07 -7.54 5.80
N GLU A 122 18.13 -7.10 4.96
CA GLU A 122 17.76 -5.67 4.90
C GLU A 122 16.35 -5.36 5.43
N MET A 123 15.38 -6.27 5.25
CA MET A 123 14.06 -6.12 5.88
C MET A 123 14.15 -6.19 7.42
N ARG A 124 15.25 -6.75 7.95
CA ARG A 124 15.62 -6.72 9.38
C ARG A 124 16.08 -5.34 9.86
N GLN A 125 16.39 -4.39 8.97
CA GLN A 125 16.94 -3.09 9.36
C GLN A 125 15.89 -1.98 9.51
N THR A 126 14.68 -2.13 8.98
CA THR A 126 13.64 -1.12 9.21
C THR A 126 13.05 -1.32 10.60
N SER A 127 13.37 -0.41 11.52
CA SER A 127 12.82 -0.47 12.87
C SER A 127 11.31 -0.20 12.86
N PHE A 128 10.61 -0.63 13.90
CA PHE A 128 9.19 -0.31 14.06
C PHE A 128 8.95 1.21 14.04
N ASP A 129 9.86 1.98 14.61
CA ASP A 129 9.78 3.43 14.66
C ASP A 129 10.00 4.07 13.28
N ASP A 130 10.85 3.48 12.43
CA ASP A 130 10.99 3.88 11.03
C ASP A 130 9.68 3.65 10.25
N LEU A 131 9.02 2.51 10.48
CA LEU A 131 7.73 2.22 9.84
C LEU A 131 6.63 3.21 10.25
N LEU A 132 6.64 3.65 11.51
CA LEU A 132 5.70 4.65 12.01
C LEU A 132 6.01 6.05 11.47
N SER A 133 7.29 6.47 11.50
CA SER A 133 7.71 7.81 11.06
C SER A 133 7.56 8.02 9.56
N THR A 134 7.67 6.95 8.77
CA THR A 134 7.48 6.96 7.31
C THR A 134 6.04 6.66 6.87
N TYR A 135 5.08 6.61 7.80
CA TYR A 135 3.67 6.28 7.54
C TYR A 135 3.43 4.93 6.85
N ARG A 136 4.40 4.00 6.89
CA ARG A 136 4.21 2.61 6.43
C ARG A 136 3.29 1.83 7.37
N ILE A 137 3.26 2.23 8.65
CA ILE A 137 2.28 1.80 9.64
C ILE A 137 1.67 3.06 10.27
N VAL A 138 0.34 3.10 10.37
CA VAL A 138 -0.38 4.08 11.19
C VAL A 138 -0.99 3.35 12.38
N ALA A 139 -0.64 3.80 13.58
CA ALA A 139 -1.22 3.27 14.81
C ALA A 139 -1.55 4.41 15.78
N GLY A 140 -2.64 4.24 16.53
CA GLY A 140 -3.06 5.15 17.58
C GLY A 140 -4.50 4.94 18.05
N SER A 141 -4.93 5.82 18.94
CA SER A 141 -6.34 6.09 19.22
C SER A 141 -7.07 6.59 17.97
N PRO A 142 -8.42 6.54 17.94
CA PRO A 142 -9.19 7.03 16.80
C PRO A 142 -8.82 8.46 16.41
N LYS A 143 -8.66 9.35 17.39
CA LYS A 143 -8.24 10.75 17.17
C LYS A 143 -6.87 10.85 16.49
N THR A 144 -5.88 10.10 16.98
CA THR A 144 -4.52 10.10 16.42
C THR A 144 -4.51 9.55 14.99
N VAL A 145 -5.24 8.44 14.75
CA VAL A 145 -5.33 7.81 13.43
C VAL A 145 -6.02 8.74 12.43
N VAL A 146 -7.15 9.36 12.79
CA VAL A 146 -7.85 10.31 11.91
C VAL A 146 -6.95 11.48 11.53
N LYS A 147 -6.17 12.04 12.48
CA LYS A 147 -5.21 13.11 12.19
C LYS A 147 -4.13 12.67 11.19
N LYS A 148 -3.56 11.47 11.37
CA LYS A 148 -2.54 10.91 10.46
C LYS A 148 -3.12 10.61 9.07
N LEU A 149 -4.35 10.08 9.01
CA LEU A 149 -5.04 9.82 7.75
C LEU A 149 -5.39 11.12 7.01
N ARG A 150 -5.77 12.19 7.71
CA ARG A 150 -5.97 13.51 7.08
C ARG A 150 -4.72 13.97 6.35
N TYR A 151 -3.56 13.93 7.02
CA TYR A 151 -2.28 14.27 6.37
C TYR A 151 -2.04 13.42 5.11
N LEU A 152 -2.24 12.10 5.20
CA LEU A 152 -2.09 11.22 4.02
C LEU A 152 -3.09 11.53 2.90
N PHE A 153 -4.32 11.94 3.24
CA PHE A 153 -5.34 12.30 2.26
C PHE A 153 -5.03 13.63 1.57
N GLU A 154 -4.56 14.63 2.32
CA GLU A 154 -4.11 15.92 1.79
C GLU A 154 -2.93 15.71 0.84
N GLU A 155 -1.97 14.86 1.22
CA GLU A 155 -0.76 14.62 0.45
C GLU A 155 -0.98 13.71 -0.77
N LEU A 156 -1.60 12.54 -0.59
CA LEU A 156 -1.68 11.50 -1.63
C LEU A 156 -2.96 11.57 -2.47
N ARG A 157 -4.00 12.23 -1.93
CA ARG A 157 -5.34 12.33 -2.55
C ARG A 157 -5.90 10.99 -3.04
N PRO A 158 -5.95 9.94 -2.18
CA PRO A 158 -6.49 8.65 -2.58
C PRO A 158 -8.03 8.66 -2.51
N SER A 159 -8.70 8.21 -3.56
CA SER A 159 -10.16 7.98 -3.53
C SER A 159 -10.54 6.54 -3.19
N ILE A 160 -9.58 5.60 -3.22
CA ILE A 160 -9.77 4.22 -2.78
C ILE A 160 -8.80 3.95 -1.63
N LEU A 161 -9.33 3.69 -0.43
CA LEU A 161 -8.53 3.38 0.76
C LEU A 161 -8.75 1.91 1.17
N VAL A 162 -7.64 1.16 1.27
CA VAL A 162 -7.64 -0.21 1.80
C VAL A 162 -6.89 -0.21 3.12
N LEU A 163 -7.60 -0.51 4.21
CA LEU A 163 -7.01 -0.55 5.54
C LEU A 163 -6.73 -1.99 5.94
N TRP A 164 -5.45 -2.30 6.08
CA TRP A 164 -5.01 -3.54 6.70
C TRP A 164 -5.03 -3.36 8.23
N ALA A 165 -6.15 -3.75 8.84
CA ALA A 165 -6.46 -3.43 10.23
C ALA A 165 -5.74 -4.31 11.27
N ASN A 166 -5.60 -5.60 10.97
CA ASN A 166 -5.05 -6.60 11.89
C ASN A 166 -4.16 -7.60 11.13
N GLU A 167 -3.01 -7.94 11.72
CA GLU A 167 -2.08 -8.97 11.24
C GLU A 167 -1.34 -9.53 12.45
N GLY A 168 -0.79 -10.74 12.33
CA GLY A 168 0.05 -11.33 13.36
C GLY A 168 -0.75 -11.89 14.53
N ARG A 169 -0.16 -11.91 15.73
CA ARG A 169 -0.67 -12.64 16.89
C ARG A 169 -1.62 -11.78 17.70
N ILE A 170 -2.65 -11.25 17.05
CA ILE A 170 -3.68 -10.42 17.69
C ILE A 170 -4.80 -11.32 18.21
N SER A 171 -5.12 -11.19 19.51
CA SER A 171 -6.27 -11.89 20.13
C SER A 171 -7.60 -11.51 19.45
N PRO A 172 -8.59 -12.42 19.38
CA PRO A 172 -9.91 -12.12 18.82
C PRO A 172 -10.57 -10.86 19.41
N GLU A 173 -10.37 -10.60 20.70
CA GLU A 173 -10.94 -9.45 21.43
C GLU A 173 -10.34 -8.14 20.93
N ARG A 174 -9.01 -8.05 20.86
CA ARG A 174 -8.28 -6.90 20.29
C ARG A 174 -8.64 -6.68 18.82
N SER A 175 -8.73 -7.74 18.03
CA SER A 175 -9.11 -7.66 16.61
C SER A 175 -10.51 -7.05 16.43
N LYS A 176 -11.50 -7.54 17.20
CA LYS A 176 -12.86 -7.01 17.22
C LYS A 176 -12.91 -5.56 17.72
N ALA A 177 -12.15 -5.22 18.75
CA ALA A 177 -12.08 -3.85 19.28
C ALA A 177 -11.52 -2.88 18.24
N CYS A 178 -10.43 -3.25 17.55
CA CYS A 178 -9.84 -2.47 16.46
C CYS A 178 -10.85 -2.23 15.34
N LEU A 179 -11.53 -3.28 14.85
CA LEU A 179 -12.55 -3.15 13.80
C LEU A 179 -13.74 -2.30 14.24
N ARG A 180 -14.18 -2.43 15.49
CA ARG A 180 -15.27 -1.62 16.05
C ARG A 180 -14.89 -0.14 16.08
N LEU A 181 -13.74 0.22 16.64
CA LEU A 181 -13.27 1.61 16.72
C LEU A 181 -13.03 2.19 15.33
N MET A 182 -12.44 1.40 14.43
CA MET A 182 -12.21 1.80 13.05
C MET A 182 -13.54 2.10 12.34
N GLY A 183 -14.54 1.21 12.47
CA GLY A 183 -15.85 1.38 11.85
C GLY A 183 -16.70 2.50 12.46
N GLN A 184 -16.65 2.68 13.79
CA GLN A 184 -17.50 3.63 14.50
C GLN A 184 -16.92 5.05 14.54
N GLU A 185 -15.60 5.20 14.57
CA GLU A 185 -14.97 6.50 14.83
C GLU A 185 -14.06 6.95 13.67
N VAL A 186 -13.25 6.05 13.11
CA VAL A 186 -12.26 6.42 12.08
C VAL A 186 -12.89 6.57 10.71
N LEU A 187 -13.57 5.54 10.20
CA LEU A 187 -14.14 5.55 8.86
C LEU A 187 -15.15 6.69 8.63
N PRO A 188 -16.05 7.04 9.57
CA PRO A 188 -16.92 8.20 9.40
C PRO A 188 -16.15 9.51 9.28
N ALA A 189 -15.14 9.74 10.14
CA ALA A 189 -14.32 10.95 10.08
C ALA A 189 -13.50 11.03 8.78
N VAL A 190 -12.97 9.90 8.30
CA VAL A 190 -12.25 9.83 7.02
C VAL A 190 -13.17 10.11 5.83
N ARG A 191 -14.43 9.70 5.88
CA ARG A 191 -15.42 10.05 4.85
C ARG A 191 -15.68 11.56 4.80
N GLU A 192 -15.78 12.23 5.95
CA GLU A 192 -15.93 13.69 5.98
C GLU A 192 -14.67 14.40 5.45
N ILE A 193 -13.47 13.91 5.80
CA ILE A 193 -12.20 14.39 5.21
C ILE A 193 -12.23 14.25 3.67
N GLY A 194 -12.67 13.10 3.16
CA GLY A 194 -12.79 12.87 1.72
C GLY A 194 -13.71 13.87 1.04
N LYS A 195 -14.87 14.18 1.65
CA LYS A 195 -15.80 15.20 1.13
C LYS A 195 -15.19 16.60 1.14
N GLU A 196 -14.56 17.00 2.25
CA GLU A 196 -13.89 18.31 2.37
C GLU A 196 -12.80 18.50 1.31
N LEU A 197 -12.08 17.42 0.98
CA LEU A 197 -11.05 17.41 -0.02
C LEU A 197 -11.59 17.12 -1.43
N GLU A 198 -12.89 17.02 -1.64
CA GLU A 198 -13.50 16.72 -2.95
C GLU A 198 -12.97 15.41 -3.58
N LEU A 199 -12.61 14.43 -2.76
CA LEU A 199 -12.18 13.10 -3.19
C LEU A 199 -13.39 12.22 -3.43
N ARG A 200 -13.81 12.13 -4.70
CA ARG A 200 -14.94 11.29 -5.13
C ARG A 200 -14.47 9.84 -5.32
N SER A 201 -15.23 8.88 -4.79
CA SER A 201 -15.00 7.44 -5.02
C SER A 201 -15.36 7.05 -6.45
N PRO A 202 -14.79 5.95 -6.99
CA PRO A 202 -15.15 5.42 -8.30
C PRO A 202 -16.66 5.22 -8.50
N ASP A 203 -17.36 4.78 -7.45
CA ASP A 203 -18.79 4.50 -7.50
C ASP A 203 -19.63 5.79 -7.61
N GLU A 204 -19.23 6.87 -6.94
CA GLU A 204 -19.96 8.14 -6.93
C GLU A 204 -19.97 8.83 -8.30
N ILE A 205 -18.94 8.62 -9.10
CA ILE A 205 -18.81 9.22 -10.44
C ILE A 205 -19.04 8.21 -11.56
N ASN A 206 -19.36 6.95 -11.23
CA ASN A 206 -19.45 5.85 -12.17
C ASN A 206 -18.18 5.73 -13.05
N ALA A 207 -17.01 5.83 -12.41
CA ALA A 207 -15.73 5.72 -13.09
C ALA A 207 -15.66 4.41 -13.88
N PRO A 208 -15.38 4.45 -15.19
CA PRO A 208 -15.43 3.25 -16.00
C PRO A 208 -14.25 2.33 -15.69
N VAL A 209 -14.54 1.05 -15.50
CA VAL A 209 -13.51 -0.01 -15.41
C VAL A 209 -12.82 -0.28 -16.76
N SER A 210 -13.40 0.22 -17.87
CA SER A 210 -12.87 0.12 -19.23
C SER A 210 -13.46 1.23 -20.09
N LEU A 211 -12.64 1.82 -20.98
CA LEU A 211 -13.08 2.86 -21.92
C LEU A 211 -14.30 2.45 -22.76
N ALA A 212 -14.42 1.15 -23.10
CA ALA A 212 -15.56 0.63 -23.86
C ALA A 212 -16.91 0.77 -23.12
N HIS A 213 -16.88 0.97 -21.80
CA HIS A 213 -18.06 1.14 -20.95
C HIS A 213 -18.15 2.54 -20.36
N ALA A 214 -17.34 3.48 -20.85
CA ALA A 214 -17.36 4.85 -20.37
C ALA A 214 -18.70 5.54 -20.66
N ARG A 215 -19.16 6.35 -19.70
CA ARG A 215 -20.42 7.10 -19.76
C ARG A 215 -20.17 8.50 -19.22
N GLY A 216 -21.03 9.45 -19.61
CA GLY A 216 -20.98 10.82 -19.09
C GLY A 216 -19.66 11.53 -19.44
N GLU A 217 -19.02 12.16 -18.45
CA GLU A 217 -17.78 12.93 -18.60
C GLU A 217 -16.56 12.11 -19.05
N TYR A 218 -16.66 10.77 -19.03
CA TYR A 218 -15.61 9.85 -19.49
C TYR A 218 -15.87 9.25 -20.88
N ALA A 219 -17.03 9.52 -21.50
CA ALA A 219 -17.32 9.02 -22.85
C ALA A 219 -16.60 9.89 -23.90
N ALA A 220 -15.70 9.27 -24.66
CA ALA A 220 -15.02 9.88 -25.81
C ALA A 220 -15.94 9.91 -27.05
#